data_AF-A0A6J6EBY2-F1
#
_entry.id   AF-A0A6J6EBY2-F1
#
_cell.length_a   1.000
_cell.length_b   1.000
_cell.length_c   1.000
_cell.angle_alpha   90.00
_cell.angle_beta   90.00
_cell.angle_gamma   90.00
#
_symmetry.space_group_name_H-M   'P 1'
#
loop_
_entity.id
_entity.type
_entity.pdbx_description
1 polymer ?
#
loop_
_entity_poly.entity_id
_entity_poly.type
_entity_poly.pdbx_seq_one_letter_code
_entity_poly.pdbx_strand_id
1 'polypeptide(L)'
;MRLLVRLIASALAFWAATALIFGITVNGGAWSYLWVALLFGLINGLIGSLLKLFTLPAILLTFGLFSFVINAAMLMLTARWSERLDVTNFWSALGASLIISIISTLLVSIFKKSKI
;
A
#
# COMPACT_ATOMS: atom_id res chain seq x y z
N MET A 1 8.51 19.88 -2.62
CA MET A 1 7.18 19.81 -3.31
C MET A 1 6.80 18.41 -3.82
N ARG A 2 7.71 17.60 -4.39
CA ARG A 2 7.39 16.22 -4.83
C ARG A 2 6.96 15.26 -3.71
N LEU A 3 7.46 15.46 -2.49
CA LEU A 3 7.13 14.63 -1.33
C LEU A 3 5.67 14.80 -0.87
N LEU A 4 5.17 16.03 -0.72
CA LEU A 4 3.77 16.29 -0.32
C LEU A 4 2.77 15.71 -1.32
N VAL A 5 2.99 15.91 -2.62
CA VAL A 5 2.13 15.34 -3.68
C VAL A 5 2.17 13.81 -3.66
N ARG A 6 3.34 13.22 -3.45
CA ARG A 6 3.50 11.77 -3.32
C ARG A 6 2.80 11.22 -2.07
N LEU A 7 2.87 11.94 -0.95
CA LEU A 7 2.27 11.55 0.32
C LEU A 7 0.73 11.58 0.23
N ILE A 8 0.18 12.64 -0.36
CA ILE A 8 -1.28 12.79 -0.60
C ILE A 8 -1.76 11.74 -1.62
N ALA A 9 -1.02 11.53 -2.71
CA ALA A 9 -1.37 10.51 -3.71
C ALA A 9 -1.33 9.08 -3.14
N SER A 10 -0.33 8.76 -2.30
CA SER A 10 -0.26 7.47 -1.62
C SER A 10 -1.37 7.30 -0.58
N ALA A 11 -1.74 8.34 0.16
CA ALA A 11 -2.86 8.30 1.10
C ALA A 11 -4.21 8.07 0.39
N LEU A 12 -4.46 8.78 -0.73
CA LEU A 12 -5.65 8.58 -1.56
C LEU A 12 -5.68 7.20 -2.22
N ALA A 13 -4.53 6.69 -2.67
CA ALA A 13 -4.44 5.33 -3.20
C ALA A 13 -4.73 4.28 -2.13
N PHE A 14 -4.32 4.53 -0.88
CA PHE A 14 -4.61 3.66 0.25
C PHE A 14 -6.10 3.66 0.62
N TRP A 15 -6.72 4.84 0.62
CA TRP A 15 -8.17 4.99 0.82
C TRP A 15 -8.97 4.32 -0.30
N ALA A 16 -8.58 4.53 -1.56
CA ALA A 16 -9.26 3.92 -2.69
C ALA A 16 -9.11 2.39 -2.69
N ALA A 17 -7.94 1.85 -2.34
CA ALA A 17 -7.75 0.42 -2.28
C ALA A 17 -8.50 -0.24 -1.12
N THR A 18 -8.64 0.44 0.02
CA THR A 18 -9.49 -0.06 1.11
C THR A 18 -10.98 0.02 0.76
N ALA A 19 -11.39 0.90 -0.15
CA ALA A 19 -12.77 0.98 -0.65
C ALA A 19 -13.08 0.02 -1.81
N LEU A 20 -12.10 -0.32 -2.64
CA LEU A 20 -12.28 -1.12 -3.87
C LEU A 20 -12.19 -2.64 -3.65
N ILE A 21 -11.80 -3.10 -2.45
CA ILE A 21 -11.38 -4.49 -2.26
C ILE A 21 -12.22 -5.17 -1.20
N PHE A 22 -13.07 -6.07 -1.69
CA PHE A 22 -13.75 -7.04 -0.86
C PHE A 22 -12.73 -7.99 -0.23
N GLY A 23 -12.55 -7.89 1.10
CA GLY A 23 -11.58 -8.68 1.87
C GLY A 23 -10.59 -7.87 2.70
N ILE A 24 -10.63 -6.53 2.60
CA ILE A 24 -9.96 -5.63 3.54
C ILE A 24 -11.04 -4.82 4.27
N THR A 25 -11.17 -5.03 5.56
CA THR A 25 -12.16 -4.33 6.38
C THR A 25 -11.45 -3.58 7.48
N VAL A 26 -11.71 -2.27 7.57
CA VAL A 26 -11.24 -1.45 8.68
C VAL A 26 -12.39 -1.34 9.68
N ASN A 27 -12.20 -1.94 10.85
CA ASN A 27 -13.21 -1.96 11.90
C ASN A 27 -13.06 -0.72 12.80
N GLY A 28 -14.02 0.20 12.68
CA GLY A 28 -14.09 1.43 13.48
C GLY A 28 -14.19 2.68 12.61
N GLY A 29 -14.64 3.79 13.20
CA GLY A 29 -14.88 5.05 12.48
C GLY A 29 -13.62 5.66 11.84
N ALA A 30 -13.73 6.89 11.33
CA ALA A 30 -12.67 7.58 10.57
C ALA A 30 -11.27 7.56 11.24
N TRP A 31 -11.20 7.56 12.57
CA TRP A 31 -9.95 7.45 13.32
C TRP A 31 -9.19 6.14 13.08
N SER A 32 -9.91 5.04 12.87
CA SER A 32 -9.31 3.72 12.62
C SER A 32 -8.60 3.67 11.26
N TYR A 33 -9.17 4.30 10.24
CA TYR A 33 -8.54 4.43 8.93
C TYR A 33 -7.23 5.21 8.99
N LEU A 34 -7.21 6.33 9.73
CA LEU A 34 -5.99 7.13 9.95
C LEU A 34 -4.92 6.32 10.68
N TRP A 35 -5.30 5.61 11.74
CA TRP A 35 -4.39 4.78 12.52
C TRP A 35 -3.76 3.66 11.68
N VAL A 36 -4.60 2.94 10.92
CA VAL A 36 -4.15 1.85 10.04
C VAL A 36 -3.26 2.37 8.91
N ALA A 37 -3.61 3.50 8.29
CA ALA A 37 -2.79 4.10 7.24
C ALA A 37 -1.41 4.55 7.77
N LEU A 38 -1.36 5.10 8.98
CA LEU A 38 -0.11 5.50 9.64
C LEU A 38 0.75 4.28 9.98
N LEU A 39 0.16 3.24 10.55
CA LEU A 39 0.84 2.00 10.88
C LEU A 39 1.38 1.30 9.62
N PHE A 40 0.55 1.18 8.58
CA PHE A 40 0.98 0.64 7.30
C PHE A 40 2.14 1.46 6.71
N GLY A 41 2.02 2.79 6.73
CA GLY A 41 3.07 3.69 6.24
C GLY A 41 4.40 3.48 6.96
N LEU A 42 4.37 3.32 8.28
CA LEU A 42 5.55 3.04 9.09
C LEU A 42 6.17 1.67 8.77
N ILE A 43 5.35 0.62 8.78
CA ILE A 43 5.78 -0.75 8.47
C ILE A 43 6.35 -0.83 7.06
N ASN A 44 5.65 -0.31 6.06
CA ASN A 44 6.09 -0.35 4.67
C ASN A 44 7.31 0.55 4.43
N GLY A 45 7.43 1.67 5.14
CA GLY A 45 8.58 2.58 5.06
C GLY A 45 9.87 1.95 5.59
N LEU A 46 9.79 1.26 6.74
CA LEU A 46 10.94 0.63 7.39
C LEU A 46 11.18 -0.79 6.84
N ILE A 47 10.25 -1.70 7.12
CA ILE A 47 10.35 -3.13 6.81
C ILE A 47 10.21 -3.35 5.30
N GLY A 48 9.22 -2.71 4.67
CA GLY A 48 8.97 -2.88 3.23
C GLY A 48 10.15 -2.42 2.36
N SER A 49 10.78 -1.30 2.72
CA SER A 49 11.98 -0.80 2.02
C SER A 49 13.18 -1.73 2.18
N LEU A 50 13.42 -2.23 3.40
CA LEU A 50 14.48 -3.20 3.66
C LEU A 50 14.25 -4.50 2.89
N LEU A 51 13.03 -5.06 2.94
CA LEU A 51 12.70 -6.28 2.20
C LEU A 51 12.92 -6.09 0.70
N LYS A 52 12.51 -4.95 0.13
CA LYS A 52 12.76 -4.65 -1.29
C LYS A 52 14.24 -4.62 -1.62
N LEU A 53 15.08 -4.08 -0.74
CA LEU A 53 16.53 -4.09 -0.93
C LEU A 53 17.10 -5.51 -0.94
N PHE A 54 16.71 -6.37 0.00
CA PHE A 54 17.18 -7.76 0.05
C PHE A 54 16.62 -8.63 -1.08
N THR A 55 15.40 -8.34 -1.54
CA THR A 55 14.72 -9.08 -2.60
C THR A 55 14.89 -8.44 -3.98
N LEU A 56 15.71 -7.39 -4.11
CA LEU A 56 16.02 -6.74 -5.38
C LEU A 56 16.32 -7.72 -6.51
N PRO A 57 17.16 -8.76 -6.32
CA PRO A 57 17.42 -9.75 -7.38
C PRO A 57 16.14 -10.44 -7.86
N ALA A 58 15.28 -10.87 -6.93
CA ALA A 58 13.99 -11.48 -7.24
C ALA A 58 13.03 -10.48 -7.90
N ILE A 59 13.02 -9.23 -7.47
CA ILE A 59 12.23 -8.16 -8.09
C ILE A 59 12.68 -7.96 -9.54
N LEU A 60 13.97 -7.93 -9.83
CA LEU A 60 14.48 -7.77 -11.19
C LEU A 60 14.18 -9.00 -12.06
N LEU A 61 14.38 -10.21 -11.53
CA LEU A 61 14.07 -11.47 -12.23
C LEU A 61 12.58 -11.61 -12.58
N THR A 62 11.70 -10.99 -11.79
CA THR A 62 10.24 -11.02 -11.99
C THR A 62 9.72 -9.74 -12.67
N PHE A 63 10.58 -8.88 -13.21
CA PHE A 63 10.21 -7.59 -13.82
C PHE A 63 9.38 -6.67 -12.91
N GLY A 64 9.62 -6.72 -11.61
CA GLY A 64 8.91 -5.91 -10.62
C GLY A 64 7.67 -6.58 -10.02
N LEU A 65 7.23 -7.75 -10.52
CA LEU A 65 6.05 -8.45 -9.97
C LEU A 65 6.21 -8.83 -8.50
N PHE A 66 7.42 -9.21 -8.09
CA PHE A 66 7.67 -9.56 -6.69
C PHE A 66 7.49 -8.36 -5.73
N SER A 67 7.52 -7.13 -6.22
CA SER A 67 7.25 -5.94 -5.40
C SER A 67 5.80 -5.91 -4.87
N PHE A 68 4.83 -6.46 -5.63
CA PHE A 68 3.44 -6.60 -5.20
C PHE A 68 3.33 -7.59 -4.04
N VAL A 69 4.04 -8.72 -4.12
CA VAL A 69 4.09 -9.73 -3.06
C VAL A 69 4.59 -9.11 -1.75
N ILE A 70 5.64 -8.29 -1.80
CA ILE A 70 6.17 -7.60 -0.62
C ILE A 70 5.15 -6.61 -0.06
N ASN A 71 4.54 -5.79 -0.92
CA ASN A 71 3.52 -4.81 -0.51
C ASN A 71 2.30 -5.51 0.14
N ALA A 72 1.87 -6.66 -0.41
CA ALA A 72 0.82 -7.50 0.15
C ALA A 72 1.21 -8.09 1.51
N ALA A 73 2.44 -8.58 1.64
CA ALA A 73 2.98 -9.08 2.89
C ALA A 73 3.03 -7.99 3.98
N MET A 74 3.40 -6.75 3.62
CA MET A 74 3.35 -5.61 4.54
C MET A 74 1.92 -5.28 4.99
N LEU A 75 0.95 -5.40 4.09
CA LEU A 75 -0.46 -5.18 4.40
C LEU A 75 -0.96 -6.24 5.40
N MET A 76 -0.64 -7.51 5.18
CA MET A 76 -0.94 -8.58 6.14
C MET A 76 -0.21 -8.42 7.47
N LEU A 77 1.02 -7.94 7.46
CA LEU A 77 1.78 -7.67 8.68
C LEU A 77 1.13 -6.53 9.48
N THR A 78 0.65 -5.50 8.79
CA THR A 78 -0.12 -4.41 9.40
C THR A 78 -1.43 -4.92 9.97
N ALA A 79 -2.13 -5.81 9.28
CA ALA A 79 -3.37 -6.43 9.76
C ALA A 79 -3.13 -7.25 11.02
N ARG A 80 -2.01 -7.98 11.09
CA ARG A 80 -1.63 -8.73 12.30
C ARG A 80 -1.26 -7.84 13.48
N TRP A 81 -0.75 -6.64 13.23
CA TRP A 81 -0.41 -5.67 14.28
C TRP A 81 -1.56 -4.73 14.63
N SER A 82 -2.59 -4.67 13.81
CA SER A 82 -3.73 -3.78 14.01
C SER A 82 -4.99 -4.58 14.23
N GLU A 83 -5.56 -4.47 15.42
CA GLU A 83 -6.92 -4.98 15.72
C GLU A 83 -8.01 -4.28 14.91
N ARG A 84 -7.64 -3.21 14.16
CA ARG A 84 -8.55 -2.38 13.38
C ARG A 84 -8.54 -2.71 11.89
N LEU A 85 -7.62 -3.56 11.41
CA LEU A 85 -7.49 -3.93 10.01
C LEU A 85 -7.60 -5.46 9.88
N ASP A 86 -8.70 -5.91 9.31
CA ASP A 86 -8.90 -7.31 8.95
C ASP A 86 -8.56 -7.55 7.48
N VAL A 87 -7.76 -8.57 7.24
CA VAL A 87 -7.38 -9.04 5.90
C VAL A 87 -7.69 -10.52 5.82
N THR A 88 -8.65 -10.90 4.97
CA THR A 88 -9.18 -12.27 4.95
C THR A 88 -8.17 -13.31 4.48
N ASN A 89 -7.45 -13.04 3.37
CA ASN A 89 -6.51 -13.98 2.77
C ASN A 89 -5.34 -13.25 2.07
N PHE A 90 -4.24 -13.98 1.83
CA PHE A 90 -3.08 -13.45 1.09
C PHE A 90 -3.46 -12.95 -0.32
N TRP A 91 -4.36 -13.64 -1.02
CA TRP A 91 -4.83 -13.23 -2.34
C TRP A 91 -5.58 -11.89 -2.32
N SER A 92 -6.36 -11.62 -1.26
CA SER A 92 -7.02 -10.33 -1.07
C SER A 92 -5.98 -9.22 -0.81
N ALA A 93 -4.94 -9.50 -0.01
CA ALA A 93 -3.83 -8.58 0.20
C ALA A 93 -3.01 -8.33 -1.08
N LEU A 94 -2.82 -9.36 -1.91
CA LEU A 94 -2.11 -9.26 -3.18
C LEU A 94 -2.88 -8.44 -4.21
N GLY A 95 -4.19 -8.70 -4.35
CA GLY A 95 -5.08 -7.86 -5.14
C GLY A 95 -5.06 -6.41 -4.68
N ALA A 96 -4.97 -6.19 -3.37
CA ALA A 96 -4.82 -4.85 -2.80
C ALA A 96 -3.53 -4.16 -3.11
N SER A 97 -2.43 -4.86 -2.96
CA SER A 97 -1.13 -4.30 -3.34
C SER A 97 -1.09 -3.86 -4.81
N LEU A 98 -1.76 -4.62 -5.70
CA LEU A 98 -1.84 -4.32 -7.12
C LEU A 98 -2.66 -3.05 -7.38
N ILE A 99 -3.87 -2.99 -6.82
CA ILE A 99 -4.77 -1.83 -6.96
C ILE A 99 -4.13 -0.57 -6.36
N ILE A 100 -3.55 -0.65 -5.16
CA ILE A 100 -2.82 0.47 -4.52
C ILE A 100 -1.74 1.00 -5.46
N SER A 101 -0.94 0.09 -6.04
CA SER A 101 0.16 0.47 -6.91
C SER A 101 -0.30 1.13 -8.21
N ILE A 102 -1.38 0.60 -8.82
CA ILE A 102 -1.98 1.17 -10.03
C ILE A 102 -2.53 2.57 -9.72
N ILE A 103 -3.37 2.70 -8.70
CA ILE A 103 -3.99 3.98 -8.32
C ILE A 103 -2.92 5.01 -7.94
N SER A 104 -1.92 4.61 -7.15
CA SER A 104 -0.82 5.50 -6.78
C SER A 104 -0.03 5.98 -8.00
N THR A 105 0.21 5.11 -8.98
CA THR A 105 0.95 5.48 -10.20
C THR A 105 0.12 6.43 -11.07
N LEU A 106 -1.19 6.15 -11.22
CA LEU A 106 -2.11 7.00 -11.97
C LEU A 106 -2.26 8.38 -11.33
N LEU A 107 -2.50 8.47 -10.02
CA LEU A 107 -2.60 9.76 -9.33
C LEU A 107 -1.30 10.56 -9.49
N VAL A 108 -0.14 9.95 -9.23
CA VAL A 108 1.15 10.64 -9.38
C VAL A 108 1.35 11.14 -10.81
N SER A 109 0.95 10.36 -11.82
CA SER A 109 1.02 10.77 -13.22
C SER A 109 0.12 11.96 -13.54
N ILE A 110 -1.12 11.96 -13.04
CA ILE A 110 -2.09 13.05 -13.21
C ILE A 110 -1.60 14.34 -12.55
N PHE A 111 -1.14 14.26 -11.29
CA PHE A 111 -0.60 15.42 -10.58
C PHE A 111 0.73 15.92 -11.18
N LYS A 112 1.52 15.03 -11.78
CA LYS A 112 2.73 15.42 -12.53
C LYS A 112 2.37 16.14 -13.83
N LYS A 113 1.29 15.73 -14.51
CA LYS A 113 0.81 16.35 -15.75
C LYS A 113 0.20 17.73 -15.51
N SER A 114 -0.47 17.96 -14.38
CA SER A 114 -1.04 19.27 -14.02
C SER A 114 0.00 20.37 -13.73
N LYS A 115 1.29 20.03 -13.67
CA LYS A 115 2.38 20.96 -13.35
C LYS A 115 3.36 21.18 -14.51
N ILE A 116 3.02 20.72 -15.72
CA ILE A 116 3.73 20.96 -16.98
C ILE A 116 2.87 21.86 -17.85
#